data_AF-A0A6J4PGK0-F1
#
_entry.id   AF-A0A6J4PGK0-F1
#
_cell.length_a   1.000
_cell.length_b   1.000
_cell.length_c   1.000
_cell.angle_alpha   90.00
_cell.angle_beta   90.00
_cell.angle_gamma   90.00
#
_symmetry.space_group_name_H-M   'P 1'
#
loop_
_entity.id
_entity.type
_entity.pdbx_description
1 polymer ?
#
loop_
_entity_poly.entity_id
_entity_poly.type
_entity_poly.pdbx_seq_one_letter_code
_entity_poly.pdbx_strand_id
1 'polypeptide(L)'
;MSPGLLLSVLLGVTLAALLADGLRRGRRRDAVRRLAAGRRMNFGRTDTLQLTPRVARHFPAPGAAALRVCDVVYGADGDAYRYVFTAEYTLGVTGAKRRHTRVAAFTEPRDRRRGGRSELVLGEEGTPLLEQYAALVPSTRASAHGAPATHLAPEELNGA
;
A
#
# COMPACT_ATOMS: atom_id res chain seq x y z
N MET A 1 21.14 -42.26 14.91
CA MET A 1 21.21 -40.80 14.71
C MET A 1 21.46 -40.16 16.06
N SER A 2 22.56 -39.43 16.26
CA SER A 2 22.83 -38.80 17.56
C SER A 2 21.88 -37.61 17.76
N PRO A 3 21.31 -37.43 18.97
CA PRO A 3 20.42 -36.30 19.26
C PRO A 3 21.05 -34.94 18.96
N GLY A 4 22.37 -34.81 19.16
CA GLY A 4 23.12 -33.58 18.87
C GLY A 4 23.19 -33.24 17.37
N LEU A 5 23.28 -34.25 16.49
CA LEU A 5 23.30 -34.01 15.05
C LEU A 5 21.95 -33.49 14.55
N LEU A 6 20.85 -34.06 15.07
CA LEU A 6 19.49 -33.61 14.74
C LEU A 6 19.25 -32.17 15.17
N LEU A 7 19.68 -31.79 16.39
CA LEU A 7 19.58 -30.42 16.88
C LEU A 7 20.38 -29.45 15.99
N SER A 8 21.62 -29.79 15.64
CA SER A 8 22.47 -28.95 14.78
C SER A 8 21.87 -28.74 13.39
N VAL A 9 21.29 -29.80 12.80
CA VAL A 9 20.60 -29.70 11.50
C VAL A 9 19.38 -28.80 11.60
N LEU A 10 18.53 -28.97 12.62
CA LEU A 10 17.35 -28.13 12.83
C LEU A 10 17.72 -26.66 13.02
N LEU A 11 18.77 -26.38 13.80
CA LEU A 11 19.26 -25.03 14.02
C LEU A 11 19.78 -24.41 12.72
N GLY A 12 20.55 -25.17 11.94
CA GLY A 12 21.07 -24.75 10.64
C GLY A 12 19.97 -24.42 9.63
N VAL A 13 18.95 -25.27 9.51
CA VAL A 13 17.79 -25.04 8.63
C VAL A 13 17.00 -23.81 9.06
N THR A 14 16.77 -23.65 10.37
CA THR A 14 16.05 -22.49 10.92
C THR A 14 16.81 -21.19 10.64
N LEU A 15 18.12 -21.18 10.89
CA LEU A 15 18.96 -20.02 10.62
C LEU A 15 18.99 -19.67 9.13
N ALA A 16 19.11 -20.67 8.25
CA ALA A 16 19.07 -20.47 6.80
C ALA A 16 17.73 -19.88 6.34
N ALA A 17 16.61 -20.36 6.89
CA ALA A 17 15.28 -19.83 6.58
C ALA A 17 15.14 -18.36 7.02
N LEU A 18 15.62 -18.01 8.21
CA LEU A 18 15.61 -16.63 8.70
C LEU A 18 16.47 -15.69 7.84
N LEU A 19 17.67 -16.14 7.44
CA LEU A 19 18.55 -15.38 6.55
C LEU A 19 17.91 -15.19 5.17
N ALA A 20 17.31 -16.24 4.60
CA ALA A 20 16.64 -16.17 3.31
C ALA A 20 15.46 -15.19 3.33
N ASP A 21 14.63 -15.22 4.38
CA ASP A 21 13.53 -14.28 4.56
C ASP A 21 14.04 -12.84 4.75
N GLY A 22 15.09 -12.64 5.55
CA GLY A 22 15.73 -11.34 5.73
C GLY A 22 16.25 -10.76 4.41
N LEU A 23 16.95 -11.56 3.61
CA LEU A 23 17.48 -11.14 2.30
C LEU A 23 16.35 -10.84 1.30
N ARG A 24 15.28 -11.64 1.27
CA ARG A 24 14.11 -11.41 0.42
C ARG A 24 13.42 -10.08 0.77
N ARG A 25 13.25 -9.80 2.07
CA ARG A 25 12.69 -8.53 2.56
C ARG A 25 13.59 -7.34 2.20
N GLY A 26 14.91 -7.49 2.32
CA GLY A 26 15.88 -6.47 1.93
C GLY A 26 15.79 -6.13 0.44
N ARG A 27 15.87 -7.14 -0.44
CA ARG A 27 15.76 -6.97 -1.89
C ARG A 27 14.43 -6.32 -2.30
N ARG A 28 13.32 -6.74 -1.69
CA ARG A 28 12.01 -6.13 -1.93
C ARG A 28 12.00 -4.64 -1.59
N ARG A 29 12.56 -4.26 -0.44
CA ARG A 29 12.64 -2.86 -0.02
C ARG A 29 13.50 -2.04 -0.95
N ASP A 30 14.64 -2.57 -1.38
CA ASP A 30 15.50 -1.86 -2.32
C ASP A 30 14.82 -1.67 -3.66
N ALA A 31 14.06 -2.66 -4.14
CA ALA A 31 13.26 -2.54 -5.36
C ALA A 31 12.16 -1.47 -5.23
N VAL A 32 11.41 -1.45 -4.12
CA VAL A 32 10.39 -0.41 -3.86
C VAL A 32 11.02 0.97 -3.72
N ARG A 33 12.18 1.08 -3.05
CA ARG A 33 12.93 2.34 -2.94
C ARG A 33 13.38 2.86 -4.30
N ARG A 34 13.88 1.97 -5.17
CA ARG A 34 14.25 2.32 -6.56
C ARG A 34 13.04 2.75 -7.37
N LEU A 35 11.90 2.07 -7.20
CA LEU A 35 10.65 2.43 -7.85
C LEU A 35 10.18 3.82 -7.41
N ALA A 36 10.20 4.10 -6.10
CA ALA A 36 9.86 5.41 -5.54
C ALA A 36 10.79 6.50 -6.09
N ALA A 37 12.10 6.26 -6.09
CA ALA A 37 13.09 7.19 -6.63
C ALA A 37 12.87 7.48 -8.13
N GLY A 38 12.59 6.44 -8.94
CA GLY A 38 12.27 6.59 -10.36
C GLY A 38 11.00 7.39 -10.63
N ARG A 39 10.12 7.52 -9.63
CA ARG A 39 8.85 8.27 -9.70
C ARG A 39 8.88 9.59 -8.92
N ARG A 40 10.06 10.01 -8.42
CA ARG A 40 10.25 11.22 -7.59
C ARG A 40 9.38 11.23 -6.33
N MET A 41 9.12 10.05 -5.76
CA MET A 41 8.40 9.86 -4.52
C MET A 41 9.36 9.52 -3.37
N ASN A 42 8.96 9.85 -2.15
CA ASN A 42 9.69 9.54 -0.94
C ASN A 42 9.35 8.12 -0.47
N PHE A 43 10.35 7.41 0.03
CA PHE A 43 10.18 6.08 0.63
C PHE A 43 10.44 6.16 2.14
N GLY A 44 9.48 5.69 2.93
CA GLY A 44 9.54 5.55 4.39
C GLY A 44 9.34 4.08 4.78
N ARG A 45 10.27 3.54 5.57
CA ARG A 45 10.23 2.12 5.98
C ARG A 45 9.09 1.83 6.97
N THR A 46 8.81 2.78 7.85
CA THR A 46 7.83 2.68 8.92
C THR A 46 6.69 3.67 8.69
N ASP A 47 5.60 3.46 9.42
CA ASP A 47 4.44 4.33 9.41
C ASP A 47 4.68 5.65 10.18
N THR A 48 5.66 6.43 9.73
CA THR A 48 5.97 7.75 10.32
C THR A 48 4.83 8.75 10.16
N LEU A 49 3.97 8.53 9.17
CA LEU A 49 2.81 9.38 8.85
C LEU A 49 1.53 8.98 9.61
N GLN A 50 1.61 7.96 10.47
CA GLN A 50 0.46 7.43 11.23
C GLN A 50 -0.74 7.08 10.32
N LEU A 51 -0.45 6.47 9.17
CA LEU A 51 -1.43 5.96 8.22
C LEU A 51 -2.23 4.80 8.79
N THR A 52 -1.65 3.96 9.64
CA THR A 52 -2.30 2.77 10.21
C THR A 52 -3.67 3.09 10.84
N PRO A 53 -3.78 4.02 11.82
CA PRO A 53 -5.08 4.37 12.39
C PRO A 53 -6.04 5.03 11.38
N ARG A 54 -5.51 5.76 10.37
CA ARG A 54 -6.32 6.40 9.33
C ARG A 54 -6.89 5.39 8.33
N VAL A 55 -6.10 4.37 8.01
CA VAL A 55 -6.42 3.32 7.04
C VAL A 55 -7.33 2.27 7.67
N ALA A 56 -7.11 1.91 8.94
CA ALA A 56 -7.88 0.89 9.63
C ALA A 56 -9.41 1.12 9.60
N ARG A 57 -9.85 2.39 9.67
CA ARG A 57 -11.27 2.75 9.65
C ARG A 57 -11.96 2.54 8.31
N HIS A 58 -11.20 2.52 7.21
CA HIS A 58 -11.71 2.47 5.85
C HIS A 58 -11.04 1.33 5.07
N PHE A 59 -10.55 0.31 5.77
CA PHE A 59 -9.83 -0.78 5.13
C PHE A 59 -10.85 -1.70 4.43
N PRO A 60 -10.71 -1.94 3.11
CA PRO A 60 -11.74 -2.58 2.30
C PRO A 60 -11.77 -4.11 2.45
N ALA A 61 -11.01 -4.69 3.40
CA ALA A 61 -11.05 -6.10 3.72
C ALA A 61 -11.85 -6.33 5.01
N PRO A 62 -13.09 -6.86 4.93
CA PRO A 62 -13.93 -7.11 6.10
C PRO A 62 -13.26 -8.09 7.07
N GLY A 63 -13.35 -7.81 8.37
CA GLY A 63 -12.74 -8.67 9.39
C GLY A 63 -11.21 -8.64 9.43
N ALA A 64 -10.57 -7.68 8.74
CA ALA A 64 -9.14 -7.45 8.89
C ALA A 64 -8.81 -7.01 10.33
N ALA A 65 -7.93 -7.77 10.96
CA ALA A 65 -7.39 -7.50 12.29
C ALA A 65 -5.88 -7.28 12.23
N ALA A 66 -5.33 -6.66 13.29
CA ALA A 66 -3.89 -6.42 13.42
C ALA A 66 -3.24 -5.74 12.21
N LEU A 67 -3.98 -4.84 11.54
CA LEU A 67 -3.51 -4.08 10.38
C LEU A 67 -2.24 -3.29 10.74
N ARG A 68 -1.23 -3.41 9.90
CA ARG A 68 0.01 -2.63 9.95
C ARG A 68 0.34 -2.09 8.57
N VAL A 69 0.75 -0.82 8.54
CA VAL A 69 1.29 -0.18 7.35
C VAL A 69 2.82 -0.19 7.40
N CYS A 70 3.45 -0.62 6.31
CA CYS A 70 4.91 -0.64 6.15
C CYS A 70 5.33 -0.29 4.71
N ASP A 71 6.62 0.01 4.52
CA ASP A 71 7.21 0.29 3.20
C ASP A 71 6.44 1.41 2.43
N VAL A 72 6.12 2.52 3.11
CA VAL A 72 5.32 3.63 2.56
C VAL A 72 6.07 4.41 1.49
N VAL A 73 5.45 4.55 0.32
CA VAL A 73 5.85 5.45 -0.76
C VAL A 73 4.85 6.61 -0.82
N TYR A 74 5.33 7.85 -0.74
CA TYR A 74 4.45 9.02 -0.79
C TYR A 74 5.05 10.17 -1.59
N GLY A 75 4.20 10.97 -2.22
CA GLY A 75 4.63 12.08 -3.05
C GLY A 75 3.47 12.98 -3.43
N ALA A 76 3.79 14.17 -3.93
CA ALA A 76 2.81 15.04 -4.54
C ALA A 76 2.50 14.55 -5.96
N ASP A 77 1.21 14.50 -6.30
CA ASP A 77 0.67 14.21 -7.62
C ASP A 77 -0.36 15.30 -7.95
N GLY A 78 0.09 16.36 -8.63
CA GLY A 78 -0.72 17.56 -8.89
C GLY A 78 -1.16 18.27 -7.59
N ASP A 79 -2.48 18.40 -7.42
CA ASP A 79 -3.11 19.06 -6.26
C ASP A 79 -3.39 18.09 -5.09
N ALA A 80 -2.77 16.91 -5.09
CA ALA A 80 -2.99 15.91 -4.06
C ALA A 80 -1.69 15.21 -3.63
N TYR A 81 -1.71 14.63 -2.44
CA TYR A 81 -0.70 13.71 -1.95
C TYR A 81 -1.15 12.29 -2.19
N ARG A 82 -0.31 11.49 -2.84
CA ARG A 82 -0.55 10.06 -3.01
C ARG A 82 0.28 9.27 -2.03
N TYR A 83 -0.34 8.24 -1.46
CA TYR A 83 0.27 7.28 -0.56
C TYR A 83 0.08 5.89 -1.13
N VAL A 84 1.17 5.13 -1.27
CA VAL A 84 1.18 3.72 -1.67
C VAL A 84 2.00 2.97 -0.65
N PHE A 85 1.48 1.90 -0.05
CA PHE A 85 2.15 1.24 1.07
C PHE A 85 1.78 -0.24 1.15
N THR A 86 2.58 -1.01 1.87
CA THR A 86 2.28 -2.41 2.16
C THR A 86 1.38 -2.46 3.39
N ALA A 87 0.20 -3.04 3.24
CA ALA A 87 -0.72 -3.38 4.31
C ALA A 87 -0.54 -4.86 4.70
N GLU A 88 -0.09 -5.11 5.93
CA GLU A 88 -0.04 -6.43 6.54
C GLU A 88 -1.21 -6.55 7.51
N TYR A 89 -2.06 -7.58 7.36
CA TYR A 89 -3.25 -7.76 8.19
C TYR A 89 -3.57 -9.24 8.37
N THR A 90 -4.39 -9.57 9.35
CA THR A 90 -4.86 -10.93 9.59
C THR A 90 -6.33 -11.03 9.23
N LEU A 91 -6.69 -12.05 8.44
CA LEU A 91 -8.07 -12.44 8.17
C LEU A 91 -8.41 -13.73 8.93
N GLY A 92 -9.70 -13.87 9.26
CA GLY A 92 -10.23 -15.01 10.01
C GLY A 92 -10.71 -14.60 11.40
N VAL A 93 -11.98 -14.20 11.48
CA VAL A 93 -12.64 -13.87 12.76
C VAL A 93 -13.18 -15.14 13.44
N THR A 94 -13.69 -16.09 12.66
CA THR A 94 -14.33 -17.33 13.13
C THR A 94 -13.61 -18.62 12.68
N GLY A 95 -12.49 -18.51 11.97
CA GLY A 95 -11.74 -19.65 11.42
C GLY A 95 -10.22 -19.52 11.58
N ALA A 96 -9.46 -20.29 10.79
CA ALA A 96 -8.00 -20.26 10.82
C ALA A 96 -7.46 -18.85 10.49
N LYS A 97 -6.75 -18.24 11.44
CA LYS A 97 -6.14 -16.91 11.27
C LYS A 97 -5.00 -16.99 10.27
N ARG A 98 -5.13 -16.25 9.16
CA ARG A 98 -4.10 -16.14 8.13
C ARG A 98 -3.61 -14.72 8.00
N ARG A 99 -2.29 -14.57 7.87
CA ARG A 99 -1.66 -13.27 7.65
C ARG A 99 -1.58 -12.99 6.16
N HIS A 100 -2.16 -11.88 5.74
CA HIS A 100 -2.17 -11.38 4.38
C HIS A 100 -1.29 -10.13 4.28
N THR A 101 -0.69 -9.97 3.11
CA THR A 101 0.13 -8.81 2.76
C THR A 101 -0.29 -8.34 1.38
N ARG A 102 -0.77 -7.10 1.28
CA ARG A 102 -1.17 -6.47 0.00
C ARG A 102 -0.69 -5.03 -0.03
N VAL A 103 -0.37 -4.51 -1.21
CA VAL A 103 -0.12 -3.09 -1.39
C VAL A 103 -1.46 -2.37 -1.43
N ALA A 104 -1.53 -1.21 -0.81
CA ALA A 104 -2.70 -0.36 -0.79
C ALA A 104 -2.31 1.06 -1.23
N ALA A 105 -3.23 1.77 -1.84
CA ALA A 105 -3.04 3.15 -2.24
C ALA A 105 -4.26 4.01 -1.93
N PHE A 106 -4.02 5.27 -1.59
CA PHE A 106 -5.04 6.31 -1.59
C PHE A 106 -4.41 7.67 -1.86
N THR A 107 -5.25 8.64 -2.17
CA THR A 107 -4.89 10.02 -2.45
C THR A 107 -5.61 10.95 -1.47
N GLU A 108 -4.91 11.97 -0.97
CA GLU A 108 -5.45 13.00 -0.08
C GLU A 108 -5.24 14.36 -0.75
N PRO A 109 -6.30 15.16 -0.99
CA PRO A 109 -6.15 16.50 -1.55
C PRO A 109 -5.20 17.37 -0.73
N ARG A 110 -4.42 18.23 -1.38
CA ARG A 110 -3.51 19.16 -0.71
C ARG A 110 -4.29 20.23 0.05
N ASP A 111 -5.39 20.70 -0.54
CA ASP A 111 -6.37 21.53 0.14
C ASP A 111 -7.45 20.67 0.80
N ARG A 112 -7.38 20.55 2.13
CA ARG A 112 -8.36 19.83 2.94
C ARG A 112 -9.78 20.39 2.85
N ARG A 113 -9.95 21.62 2.35
CA ARG A 113 -11.26 22.24 2.15
C ARG A 113 -11.93 21.81 0.84
N ARG A 114 -11.14 21.35 -0.15
CA ARG A 114 -11.62 21.02 -1.50
C ARG A 114 -12.11 19.60 -1.69
N GLY A 115 -11.86 18.68 -0.77
CA GLY A 115 -12.32 17.32 -0.94
C GLY A 115 -11.94 16.35 0.17
N GLY A 116 -12.68 15.24 0.21
CA GLY A 116 -12.35 14.09 1.04
C GLY A 116 -11.20 13.28 0.44
N ARG A 117 -10.58 12.46 1.30
CA ARG A 117 -9.63 11.42 0.91
C ARG A 117 -10.28 10.47 -0.11
N SER A 118 -9.51 10.02 -1.10
CA SER A 118 -9.98 8.98 -2.03
C SER A 118 -10.20 7.65 -1.31
N GLU A 119 -10.99 6.78 -1.93
CA GLU A 119 -11.13 5.39 -1.47
C GLU A 119 -9.77 4.68 -1.44
N LEU A 120 -9.62 3.76 -0.47
CA LEU A 120 -8.43 2.93 -0.37
C LEU A 120 -8.53 1.77 -1.37
N VAL A 121 -7.62 1.74 -2.33
CA VAL A 121 -7.54 0.66 -3.33
C VAL A 121 -6.49 -0.34 -2.90
N LEU A 122 -6.81 -1.63 -2.95
CA LEU A 122 -5.86 -2.73 -2.73
C LEU A 122 -5.35 -3.27 -4.07
N GLY A 123 -4.05 -3.53 -4.15
CA GLY A 123 -3.45 -4.25 -5.26
C GLY A 123 -3.94 -5.69 -5.31
N GLU A 124 -4.02 -6.27 -6.52
CA GLU A 124 -4.61 -7.58 -6.78
C GLU A 124 -4.04 -8.69 -5.90
N GLU A 125 -4.88 -9.62 -5.44
CA GLU A 125 -4.41 -10.74 -4.63
C GLU A 125 -3.65 -11.76 -5.47
N GLY A 126 -2.58 -12.35 -4.92
CA GLY A 126 -1.76 -13.34 -5.63
C GLY A 126 -0.66 -12.78 -6.52
N THR A 127 -0.72 -11.49 -6.90
CA THR A 127 0.37 -10.85 -7.65
C THR A 127 1.57 -10.53 -6.75
N PRO A 128 2.81 -10.58 -7.25
CA PRO A 128 3.98 -10.11 -6.52
C PRO A 128 3.84 -8.67 -6.01
N LEU A 129 4.26 -8.39 -4.77
CA LEU A 129 4.09 -7.07 -4.15
C LEU A 129 4.71 -5.93 -4.99
N LEU A 130 5.86 -6.17 -5.62
CA LEU A 130 6.51 -5.17 -6.44
C LEU A 130 5.66 -4.78 -7.67
N GLU A 131 4.94 -5.74 -8.25
CA GLU A 131 4.02 -5.50 -9.36
C GLU A 131 2.80 -4.72 -8.88
N GLN A 132 2.26 -5.03 -7.70
CA GLN A 132 1.20 -4.22 -7.09
C GLN A 132 1.65 -2.77 -6.85
N TYR A 133 2.90 -2.55 -6.39
CA TYR A 133 3.46 -1.20 -6.30
C TYR A 133 3.54 -0.53 -7.66
N ALA A 134 4.04 -1.22 -8.67
CA ALA A 134 4.18 -0.66 -10.03
C ALA A 134 2.82 -0.30 -10.64
N ALA A 135 1.77 -1.09 -10.37
CA ALA A 135 0.42 -0.84 -10.83
C ALA A 135 -0.25 0.36 -10.11
N LEU A 136 0.00 0.52 -8.80
CA LEU A 136 -0.65 1.56 -7.98
C LEU A 136 0.12 2.89 -7.94
N VAL A 137 1.42 2.89 -8.26
CA VAL A 137 2.21 4.11 -8.36
C VAL A 137 1.97 4.77 -9.72
N PRO A 138 1.52 6.04 -9.76
CA PRO A 138 1.13 6.70 -10.99
C PRO A 138 2.30 6.79 -11.97
N SER A 139 2.02 6.49 -13.24
CA SER A 139 2.87 6.82 -14.37
C SER A 139 2.96 8.34 -14.48
N THR A 140 4.18 8.87 -14.44
CA THR A 140 4.54 10.31 -14.47
C THR A 140 3.98 11.09 -15.67
N ARG A 141 3.20 10.45 -16.55
CA ARG A 141 2.57 11.02 -17.76
C ARG A 141 1.07 11.32 -17.64
N ALA A 142 0.39 10.93 -16.56
CA ALA A 142 -1.07 11.09 -16.47
C ALA A 142 -1.56 12.44 -15.92
N SER A 143 -0.68 13.32 -15.43
CA SER A 143 -1.10 14.61 -14.83
C SER A 143 -1.37 15.74 -15.85
N ALA A 144 -1.65 15.40 -17.12
CA ALA A 144 -1.93 16.38 -18.19
C ALA A 144 -3.37 16.32 -18.75
N HIS A 145 -4.30 15.64 -18.10
CA HIS A 145 -5.72 15.72 -18.49
C HIS A 145 -6.55 16.28 -17.35
N GLY A 146 -6.80 17.58 -17.43
CA GLY A 146 -7.75 18.27 -16.58
C GLY A 146 -9.12 17.62 -16.70
N ALA A 147 -9.76 17.40 -15.56
CA ALA A 147 -11.20 17.25 -15.52
C ALA A 147 -11.81 18.63 -15.88
N PRO A 148 -12.61 18.75 -16.96
CA PRO A 148 -13.41 19.94 -17.14
C PRO A 148 -14.43 19.99 -16.01
N ALA A 149 -14.54 21.16 -15.39
CA ALA A 149 -15.61 21.46 -14.45
C ALA A 149 -16.95 21.12 -15.12
N THR A 150 -17.73 20.25 -14.48
CA THR A 150 -19.15 20.10 -14.76
C THR A 150 -19.82 21.45 -14.50
N HIS A 151 -19.88 22.29 -15.53
CA HIS A 151 -20.72 23.48 -15.57
C HIS A 151 -22.16 22.97 -15.65
N LEU A 152 -22.88 23.10 -14.53
CA LEU A 152 -24.32 22.89 -14.47
C LEU A 152 -25.00 23.73 -15.55
N ALA A 153 -25.95 23.11 -16.24
CA ALA A 153 -26.72 23.66 -17.35
C ALA A 153 -27.48 24.94 -16.95
N PRO A 154 -27.79 25.84 -17.92
CA PRO A 154 -28.68 26.96 -17.68
C PRO A 154 -30.12 26.46 -17.50
N GLU A 155 -30.81 27.07 -16.54
CA GLU A 155 -32.26 26.98 -16.32
C GLU A 155 -33.04 27.13 -17.62
N GLU A 156 -33.95 26.19 -17.85
CA GLU A 156 -34.96 26.31 -18.89
C GLU A 156 -35.89 27.49 -18.59
N LEU A 157 -35.84 28.50 -19.47
CA LEU A 157 -36.92 29.45 -19.68
C LEU A 157 -38.12 28.69 -20.27
N ASN A 158 -39.17 28.47 -19.48
CA ASN A 158 -40.53 28.41 -20.02
C ASN A 158 -41.59 28.72 -18.95
N GLY A 159 -42.26 29.87 -19.07
CA GLY A 159 -43.38 30.22 -18.21
C GLY A 159 -43.71 31.71 -18.14
N ALA A 160 -44.16 32.29 -19.27
CA ALA A 160 -45.13 33.40 -19.32
C ALA A 160 -45.62 33.60 -20.76
#